data_AF-A0A376FJF6-F1
#
_entry.id   AF-A0A376FJF6-F1
#
_cell.length_a   1.000
_cell.length_b   1.000
_cell.length_c   1.000
_cell.angle_alpha   90.00
_cell.angle_beta   90.00
_cell.angle_gamma   90.00
#
_symmetry.space_group_name_H-M   'P 1'
#
loop_
_entity.id
_entity.type
_entity.pdbx_description
1 polymer ?
#
loop_
_entity_poly.entity_id
_entity_poly.type
_entity_poly.pdbx_seq_one_letter_code
_entity_poly.pdbx_strand_id
1 'polypeptide(L)'
;MTFEGSQIREEYLQNLVPFKKGDYYQSRDLAELNRRLSATGWFNSVVVAPEFEKSRKTKVLPLHGVVSPRTENTIETGVGYSTDVGPRVRTSWKKPWMNSYGHSLTTSLSLSAPEQQLDFSYKMPLLKNPLEHIILCRAVLSAPT
;
A
#
# COMPACT_ATOMS: atom_id res chain seq x y z
N MET A 1 -8.81 -18.45 5.32
CA MET A 1 -7.82 -17.73 4.51
C MET A 1 -6.56 -17.67 5.34
N THR A 2 -5.42 -18.03 4.78
CA THR A 2 -4.10 -17.83 5.39
C THR A 2 -3.25 -17.01 4.43
N PHE A 3 -2.39 -16.16 4.96
CA PHE A 3 -1.40 -15.43 4.16
C PHE A 3 0.03 -15.93 4.43
N GLU A 4 0.87 -15.91 3.41
CA GLU A 4 2.29 -16.26 3.47
C GLU A 4 3.14 -15.16 2.84
N GLY A 5 4.31 -14.90 3.41
CA GLY A 5 5.27 -13.91 2.90
C GLY A 5 4.99 -12.47 3.31
N SER A 6 3.95 -12.23 4.11
CA SER A 6 3.61 -10.88 4.58
C SER A 6 4.54 -10.39 5.70
N GLN A 7 5.05 -9.17 5.55
CA GLN A 7 5.69 -8.38 6.61
C GLN A 7 4.68 -7.61 7.48
N ILE A 8 3.42 -7.54 7.06
CA ILE A 8 2.31 -6.88 7.76
C ILE A 8 1.57 -7.90 8.62
N ARG A 9 1.12 -7.48 9.82
CA ARG A 9 0.37 -8.34 10.74
C ARG A 9 -0.88 -8.90 10.07
N GLU A 10 -1.08 -10.21 10.25
CA GLU A 10 -2.19 -10.98 9.67
C GLU A 10 -3.57 -10.35 9.93
N GLU A 11 -3.80 -9.81 11.12
CA GLU A 11 -5.06 -9.13 11.49
C GLU A 11 -5.45 -7.98 10.55
N TYR A 12 -4.50 -7.25 9.98
CA TYR A 12 -4.78 -6.20 8.99
C TYR A 12 -5.23 -6.82 7.67
N LEU A 13 -4.61 -7.93 7.26
CA LEU A 13 -4.93 -8.63 6.02
C LEU A 13 -6.30 -9.31 6.09
N GLN A 14 -6.62 -9.91 7.24
CA GLN A 14 -7.91 -10.54 7.48
C GLN A 14 -9.06 -9.52 7.41
N ASN A 15 -8.85 -8.27 7.85
CA ASN A 15 -9.84 -7.20 7.72
C ASN A 15 -10.02 -6.67 6.29
N LEU A 16 -9.14 -7.04 5.35
CA LEU A 16 -9.31 -6.74 3.92
C LEU A 16 -10.12 -7.81 3.18
N VAL A 17 -10.31 -8.99 3.77
CA VAL A 17 -11.04 -10.11 3.15
C VAL A 17 -12.52 -9.73 2.96
N PRO A 18 -13.04 -9.69 1.72
CA PRO A 18 -14.40 -9.23 1.44
C PRO A 18 -15.50 -10.27 1.75
N PHE A 19 -15.13 -11.45 2.22
CA PHE A 19 -16.00 -12.59 2.47
C PHE A 19 -15.73 -13.22 3.83
N LYS A 20 -16.71 -13.98 4.32
CA LYS A 20 -16.63 -14.72 5.57
C LYS A 20 -16.53 -16.22 5.30
N LYS A 21 -16.03 -16.95 6.30
CA LYS A 21 -16.01 -18.41 6.25
C LYS A 21 -17.44 -18.93 6.15
N GLY A 22 -17.72 -19.70 5.11
CA GLY A 22 -19.05 -20.28 4.84
C GLY A 22 -19.81 -19.60 3.71
N ASP A 23 -19.36 -18.43 3.26
CA ASP A 23 -19.95 -17.77 2.09
C ASP A 23 -19.74 -18.61 0.83
N TYR A 24 -20.68 -18.51 -0.12
CA TYR A 24 -20.55 -19.18 -1.41
C TYR A 24 -19.37 -18.62 -2.19
N TYR A 25 -18.64 -19.50 -2.87
CA TYR A 25 -17.51 -19.10 -3.70
C TYR A 25 -17.98 -18.20 -4.86
N GLN A 26 -17.36 -17.02 -4.98
CA GLN A 26 -17.54 -16.15 -6.13
C GLN A 26 -16.17 -15.66 -6.60
N SER A 27 -15.89 -15.77 -7.90
CA SER A 27 -14.63 -15.30 -8.50
C SER A 27 -14.38 -13.80 -8.29
N ARG A 28 -15.47 -13.01 -8.22
CA ARG A 28 -15.43 -11.56 -7.93
C ARG A 28 -14.81 -11.25 -6.55
N ASP A 29 -14.99 -12.13 -5.57
CA ASP A 29 -14.51 -11.90 -4.22
C ASP A 29 -12.98 -12.08 -4.13
N LEU A 30 -12.43 -13.00 -4.94
CA LEU A 30 -10.99 -13.18 -5.08
C LEU A 30 -10.36 -11.98 -5.80
N ALA A 31 -11.02 -11.49 -6.86
CA ALA A 31 -10.57 -10.30 -7.57
C ALA A 31 -10.59 -9.06 -6.66
N GLU A 32 -11.65 -8.90 -5.85
CA GLU A 32 -11.76 -7.80 -4.90
C GLU A 32 -10.72 -7.90 -3.78
N LEU A 33 -10.45 -9.10 -3.25
CA LEU A 33 -9.37 -9.29 -2.28
C LEU A 33 -8.01 -8.91 -2.87
N ASN A 34 -7.71 -9.35 -4.09
CA ASN A 34 -6.48 -8.99 -4.78
C ASN A 34 -6.38 -7.47 -4.95
N ARG A 35 -7.45 -6.83 -5.43
CA ARG A 35 -7.53 -5.37 -5.60
C ARG A 35 -7.28 -4.63 -4.28
N ARG A 36 -7.92 -5.05 -3.19
CA ARG A 36 -7.77 -4.45 -1.86
C ARG A 36 -6.33 -4.56 -1.36
N LEU A 37 -5.72 -5.75 -1.45
CA LEU A 37 -4.35 -5.98 -1.02
C LEU A 37 -3.35 -5.15 -1.86
N SER A 38 -3.52 -5.09 -3.18
CA SER A 38 -2.68 -4.25 -4.04
C SER A 38 -2.84 -2.76 -3.73
N ALA A 39 -4.06 -2.30 -3.46
CA ALA A 39 -4.36 -0.89 -3.17
C ALA A 39 -3.78 -0.41 -1.83
N THR A 40 -3.42 -1.31 -0.91
CA THR A 40 -2.70 -0.92 0.31
C THR A 40 -1.32 -0.35 0.02
N GLY A 41 -0.69 -0.77 -1.08
CA GLY A 41 0.69 -0.46 -1.40
C GLY A 41 1.73 -1.20 -0.55
N TRP A 42 1.34 -2.18 0.28
CA TRP A 42 2.29 -2.93 1.12
C TRP A 42 3.08 -4.01 0.39
N PHE A 43 2.59 -4.46 -0.77
CA PHE A 43 3.14 -5.60 -1.49
C PHE A 43 3.60 -5.24 -2.90
N ASN A 44 4.65 -5.91 -3.37
CA ASN A 44 5.09 -5.88 -4.77
C ASN A 44 4.24 -6.82 -5.64
N SER A 45 3.80 -7.94 -5.06
CA SER A 45 2.99 -8.97 -5.73
C SER A 45 1.99 -9.56 -4.74
N VAL A 46 0.81 -9.88 -5.23
CA VAL A 46 -0.29 -10.51 -4.50
C VAL A 46 -0.87 -11.60 -5.38
N VAL A 47 -0.93 -12.83 -4.87
CA VAL A 47 -1.53 -13.98 -5.55
C VAL A 47 -2.44 -14.69 -4.58
N VAL A 48 -3.72 -14.82 -4.93
CA VAL A 48 -4.71 -15.57 -4.15
C VAL A 48 -5.07 -16.84 -4.90
N ALA A 49 -4.68 -17.99 -4.35
CA ALA A 49 -4.89 -19.29 -4.96
C ALA A 49 -5.87 -20.15 -4.15
N PRO A 50 -6.87 -20.77 -4.82
CA PRO A 50 -7.73 -21.78 -4.19
C PRO A 50 -7.04 -23.15 -4.09
N GLU A 51 -7.23 -23.83 -2.96
CA GLU A 51 -6.70 -25.18 -2.72
C GLU A 51 -7.77 -26.26 -2.99
N PHE A 52 -7.97 -26.63 -4.25
CA PHE A 52 -9.00 -27.57 -4.66
C PHE A 52 -8.79 -29.01 -4.12
N GLU A 53 -7.55 -29.43 -3.89
CA GLU A 53 -7.27 -30.78 -3.39
C GLU A 53 -7.87 -31.01 -1.99
N LYS A 54 -7.93 -29.97 -1.15
CA LYS A 54 -8.47 -30.04 0.22
C LYS A 54 -10.00 -29.89 0.28
N SER A 55 -10.65 -29.44 -0.79
CA SER A 55 -12.08 -29.09 -0.79
C SER A 55 -13.02 -30.24 -1.17
N ARG A 56 -12.50 -31.32 -1.76
CA ARG A 56 -13.31 -32.44 -2.30
C ARG A 56 -14.18 -33.16 -1.25
N LYS A 57 -13.77 -33.17 0.03
CA LYS A 57 -14.50 -33.86 1.11
C LYS A 57 -15.46 -32.97 1.90
N THR A 58 -15.11 -31.70 2.10
CA THR A 58 -15.81 -30.79 3.02
C THR A 58 -16.69 -29.77 2.31
N LYS A 59 -16.58 -29.66 0.97
CA LYS A 59 -17.16 -28.57 0.16
C LYS A 59 -16.75 -27.16 0.63
N VAL A 60 -15.75 -27.06 1.50
CA VAL A 60 -15.13 -25.81 1.94
C VAL A 60 -13.85 -25.64 1.14
N LEU A 61 -13.71 -24.52 0.42
CA LEU A 61 -12.53 -24.21 -0.38
C LEU A 61 -11.57 -23.35 0.45
N PRO A 62 -10.42 -23.89 0.91
CA PRO A 62 -9.39 -23.07 1.52
C PRO A 62 -8.77 -22.16 0.47
N LEU A 63 -8.55 -20.90 0.85
CA LEU A 63 -7.86 -19.91 0.03
C LEU A 63 -6.55 -19.55 0.70
N HIS A 64 -5.49 -19.51 -0.11
CA HIS A 64 -4.13 -19.20 0.30
C HIS A 64 -3.64 -17.93 -0.43
N GLY A 65 -3.23 -16.92 0.33
CA GLY A 65 -2.72 -15.66 -0.22
C GLY A 65 -1.20 -15.60 -0.11
N VAL A 66 -0.51 -15.73 -1.23
CA VAL A 66 0.95 -15.53 -1.28
C VAL A 66 1.20 -14.07 -1.63
N VAL A 67 1.92 -13.36 -0.76
CA VAL A 67 2.26 -11.95 -0.96
C VAL A 67 3.77 -11.76 -0.83
N SER A 68 4.31 -10.79 -1.57
CA SER A 68 5.71 -10.41 -1.45
C SER A 68 5.82 -8.97 -0.95
N PRO A 69 6.66 -8.67 0.06
CA PRO A 69 6.84 -7.32 0.58
C PRO A 69 7.20 -6.33 -0.53
N ARG A 70 6.65 -5.12 -0.45
CA ARG A 70 7.06 -4.02 -1.35
C ARG A 70 8.50 -3.61 -1.04
N THR A 71 9.22 -3.12 -2.03
CA THR A 71 10.58 -2.58 -1.82
C THR A 71 10.54 -1.48 -0.76
N GLU A 72 11.42 -1.57 0.24
CA GLU A 72 11.40 -0.70 1.42
C GLU A 72 11.64 0.77 1.12
N ASN A 73 12.43 1.08 0.10
CA ASN A 73 12.80 2.45 -0.23
C ASN A 73 12.64 2.63 -1.74
N THR A 74 11.85 3.61 -2.13
CA THR A 74 11.72 4.04 -3.53
C THR A 74 12.09 5.51 -3.59
N ILE A 75 13.07 5.84 -4.43
CA ILE A 75 13.49 7.23 -4.66
C ILE A 75 13.10 7.57 -6.10
N GLU A 76 12.33 8.64 -6.25
CA GLU A 76 11.91 9.17 -7.54
C GLU A 76 12.46 10.59 -7.66
N THR A 77 13.31 10.84 -8.66
CA THR A 77 13.82 12.17 -8.96
C THR A 77 13.36 12.59 -10.35
N GLY A 78 12.88 13.83 -10.47
CA GLY A 78 12.41 14.43 -11.70
C GLY A 78 12.95 15.84 -11.86
N VAL A 79 13.27 16.22 -13.10
CA VAL A 79 13.71 17.56 -13.47
C VAL A 79 12.76 18.12 -14.52
N GLY A 80 12.60 19.44 -14.55
CA GLY A 80 11.76 20.11 -15.54
C GLY A 80 12.21 21.56 -15.75
N TYR A 81 11.66 22.20 -16.78
CA TYR A 81 11.93 23.60 -17.10
C TYR A 81 10.66 24.26 -17.64
N SER A 82 10.41 25.48 -17.22
CA SER A 82 9.30 26.32 -17.71
C SER A 82 9.82 27.72 -18.01
N THR A 83 9.25 28.40 -19.00
CA THR A 83 9.64 29.77 -19.36
C THR A 83 9.44 30.76 -18.22
N ASP A 84 8.40 30.55 -17.40
CA ASP A 84 7.99 31.51 -16.37
C ASP A 84 8.69 31.26 -15.01
N VAL A 85 9.10 30.01 -14.76
CA VAL A 85 9.61 29.53 -13.46
C VAL A 85 11.08 29.09 -13.54
N GLY A 86 11.60 28.84 -14.73
CA GLY A 86 12.94 28.31 -14.95
C GLY A 86 13.07 26.81 -14.60
N PRO A 87 14.26 26.35 -14.22
CA PRO A 87 14.50 24.95 -13.89
C PRO A 87 13.82 24.56 -12.57
N ARG A 88 13.29 23.34 -12.53
CA ARG A 88 12.69 22.71 -11.34
C ARG A 88 13.27 21.32 -11.12
N VAL A 89 13.54 20.99 -9.88
CA VAL A 89 13.99 19.65 -9.45
C VAL A 89 13.03 19.17 -8.37
N ARG A 90 12.57 17.92 -8.48
CA ARG A 90 11.76 17.27 -7.47
C ARG A 90 12.36 15.92 -7.13
N THR A 91 12.53 15.64 -5.85
CA THR A 91 12.95 14.34 -5.35
C THR A 91 11.96 13.85 -4.31
N SER A 92 11.44 12.63 -4.46
CA SER A 92 10.51 12.00 -3.54
C SER A 92 11.11 10.69 -3.05
N TRP A 93 11.27 10.56 -1.74
CA TRP A 93 11.64 9.33 -1.07
C TRP A 93 10.40 8.73 -0.40
N LYS A 94 10.02 7.55 -0.84
CA LYS A 94 8.85 6.81 -0.37
C LYS A 94 9.32 5.55 0.35
N LYS A 95 8.83 5.38 1.58
CA LYS A 95 8.94 4.13 2.35
C LYS A 95 7.53 3.57 2.54
N PRO A 96 7.08 2.65 1.66
CA PRO A 96 5.68 2.22 1.58
C PRO A 96 5.23 1.38 2.78
N TRP A 97 6.16 0.86 3.57
CA TRP A 97 5.90 0.30 4.88
C TRP A 97 7.09 0.58 5.81
N MET A 98 6.80 1.03 7.03
CA MET A 98 7.77 1.38 8.07
C MET A 98 7.83 0.31 9.17
N ASN A 99 6.72 -0.41 9.36
CA ASN A 99 6.53 -1.38 10.42
C ASN A 99 5.47 -2.42 10.01
N SER A 100 5.27 -3.43 10.85
CA SER A 100 4.27 -4.48 10.63
C SER A 100 2.81 -4.01 10.77
N TYR A 101 2.57 -2.76 11.17
CA TYR A 101 1.24 -2.12 11.19
C TYR A 101 0.89 -1.46 9.85
N GLY A 102 1.80 -1.48 8.87
CA GLY A 102 1.54 -0.93 7.54
C GLY A 102 1.62 0.59 7.46
N HIS A 103 2.28 1.24 8.44
CA HIS A 103 2.52 2.69 8.37
C HIS A 103 3.44 3.02 7.20
N SER A 104 3.25 4.15 6.54
CA SER A 104 4.11 4.58 5.42
C SER A 104 4.60 6.00 5.60
N LEU A 105 5.78 6.28 5.07
CA LEU A 105 6.42 7.59 5.10
C LEU A 105 6.71 8.05 3.68
N THR A 106 6.44 9.32 3.39
CA THR A 106 6.83 9.97 2.15
C THR A 106 7.44 11.31 2.47
N THR A 107 8.63 11.54 1.93
CA THR A 107 9.36 12.80 2.00
C THR A 107 9.54 13.31 0.59
N SER A 108 9.14 14.54 0.31
CA SER A 108 9.31 15.14 -1.02
C SER A 108 9.96 16.51 -0.92
N LEU A 109 11.02 16.71 -1.69
CA LEU A 109 11.71 17.97 -1.85
C LEU A 109 11.42 18.50 -3.26
N SER A 110 11.00 19.75 -3.36
CA SER A 110 10.77 20.45 -4.62
C SER A 110 11.55 21.77 -4.59
N LEU A 111 12.46 21.95 -5.53
CA LEU A 111 13.29 23.14 -5.68
C LEU A 111 12.99 23.78 -7.02
N SER A 112 12.65 25.07 -7.00
CA SER A 112 12.44 25.90 -8.18
C SER A 112 12.96 27.32 -7.92
N ALA A 113 13.12 28.13 -8.96
CA ALA A 113 13.63 29.49 -8.80
C ALA A 113 12.79 30.39 -7.87
N PRO A 114 11.44 30.35 -7.87
CA PRO A 114 10.64 31.16 -6.96
C PRO A 114 10.32 30.49 -5.61
N GLU A 115 10.45 29.16 -5.52
CA GLU A 115 9.94 28.41 -4.36
C GLU A 115 10.76 27.15 -4.07
N GLN A 116 11.06 26.94 -2.79
CA GLN A 116 11.56 25.68 -2.26
C GLN A 116 10.55 25.11 -1.26
N GLN A 117 10.19 23.84 -1.45
CA GLN A 117 9.21 23.14 -0.64
C GLN A 117 9.73 21.78 -0.18
N LEU A 118 9.52 21.50 1.10
CA LEU A 118 9.80 20.21 1.72
C LEU A 118 8.51 19.70 2.36
N ASP A 119 7.99 18.60 1.81
CA ASP A 119 6.82 17.89 2.31
C ASP A 119 7.24 16.64 3.06
N PHE A 120 6.67 16.44 4.25
CA PHE A 120 6.70 15.20 4.99
C PHE A 120 5.29 14.68 5.19
N SER A 121 5.07 13.40 4.94
CA SER A 121 3.77 12.75 5.05
C SER A 121 3.91 11.38 5.70
N TYR A 122 3.23 11.19 6.82
CA TYR A 122 3.14 9.92 7.53
C TYR A 122 1.69 9.40 7.51
N LYS A 123 1.50 8.19 7.02
CA LYS A 123 0.18 7.55 6.89
C LYS A 123 0.09 6.33 7.79
N MET A 124 -0.94 6.27 8.62
CA MET A 124 -1.23 5.19 9.56
C MET A 124 -2.60 4.56 9.25
N PRO A 125 -2.63 3.33 8.73
CA PRO A 125 -3.87 2.58 8.52
C PRO A 125 -4.51 2.17 9.85
N LEU A 126 -5.83 2.29 9.96
CA LEU A 126 -6.57 1.81 11.14
C LEU A 126 -6.91 0.32 10.98
N LEU A 127 -6.74 -0.45 12.04
CA LEU A 127 -6.91 -1.91 12.00
C LEU A 127 -8.25 -2.36 11.41
N LYS A 128 -9.38 -1.76 11.81
CA LYS A 128 -10.72 -2.22 11.41
C LYS A 128 -10.98 -2.12 9.90
N ASN A 129 -10.52 -1.05 9.26
CA ASN A 129 -10.67 -0.82 7.82
C ASN A 129 -9.38 -0.19 7.27
N PRO A 130 -8.30 -0.97 7.06
CA PRO A 130 -6.99 -0.43 6.73
C PRO A 130 -6.92 0.30 5.39
N LEU A 131 -7.86 0.00 4.48
CA LEU A 131 -7.95 0.63 3.17
C LEU A 131 -8.66 1.99 3.21
N GLU A 132 -9.76 2.09 3.95
CA GLU A 132 -10.65 3.25 3.92
C GLU A 132 -10.33 4.26 5.03
N HIS A 133 -9.95 3.77 6.21
CA HIS A 133 -9.75 4.59 7.38
C HIS A 133 -8.26 4.76 7.65
N ILE A 134 -7.75 5.96 7.37
CA ILE A 134 -6.34 6.30 7.49
C ILE A 134 -6.17 7.58 8.30
N ILE A 135 -5.15 7.62 9.14
CA ILE A 135 -4.68 8.86 9.76
C ILE A 135 -3.49 9.35 8.92
N LEU A 136 -3.57 10.60 8.46
CA LEU A 136 -2.53 11.23 7.65
C LEU A 136 -1.97 12.44 8.40
N CYS A 137 -0.72 12.37 8.81
CA CYS A 137 0.01 13.50 9.36
C CYS A 137 0.88 14.09 8.25
N ARG A 138 0.62 15.34 7.86
CA ARG A 138 1.38 16.04 6.82
C ARG A 138 1.97 17.33 7.38
N ALA A 139 3.26 17.54 7.12
CA ALA A 139 3.95 18.79 7.38
C ALA A 139 4.52 19.31 6.06
N VAL A 140 4.40 20.62 5.85
CA VAL A 140 4.91 21.30 4.66
C VAL A 140 5.71 22.50 5.11
N LEU A 141 6.95 22.57 4.65
CA LEU A 141 7.83 23.71 4.86
C LEU A 141 8.10 24.34 3.50
N SER A 142 7.77 25.61 3.36
CA SER A 142 8.01 26.38 2.14
C SER A 142 8.81 27.62 2.47
N ALA A 143 9.85 27.90 1.69
CA ALA A 143 10.60 29.15 1.77
C ALA A 143 10.44 29.90 0.45
N PRO A 144 10.07 31.20 0.48
CA PRO A 144 10.30 32.07 -0.66
C PRO A 144 11.82 32.25 -0.81
N THR A 145 12.26 32.32 -2.07
CA THR A 145 13.69 32.50 -2.41
C THR A 145 14.08 33.97 -2.39
#